data_AF-A0A1V4SNV8-F1
#
_entry.id   AF-A0A1V4SNV8-F1
#
_cell.length_a   1.000
_cell.length_b   1.000
_cell.length_c   1.000
_cell.angle_alpha   90.00
_cell.angle_beta   90.00
_cell.angle_gamma   90.00
#
_symmetry.space_group_name_H-M   'P 1'
#
loop_
_entity.id
_entity.type
_entity.pdbx_description
1 polymer ?
#
loop_
_entity_poly.entity_id
_entity_poly.type
_entity_poly.pdbx_seq_one_letter_code
_entity_poly.pdbx_strand_id
1 'polypeptide(L)'
;MKLKTSRVIDFFLLQKDFYSKLNDKNMWLYIGIVLVGIRDVGLGVLGLSLASADKPAIVFNLKTGAVLVAAAILIGLIDVVCFSYPVFDIINHFKKRSGNNSMPVGTSYTSILTKVMKVYIVVNIILTPLNLLGYYTLYLSNSMNWLTMMYITAVLDIIAYFWFNGAITRGLCVLFKLPSGARSLVFMLVFLWNALLSEALALLFSMVIHRL
;
A
#
# COMPACT_ATOMS: atom_id res chain seq x y z
N MET A 1 5.68 -13.43 -31.10
CA MET A 1 5.59 -12.03 -30.60
C MET A 1 5.04 -12.01 -29.16
N LYS A 2 5.87 -12.19 -28.12
CA LYS A 2 5.45 -12.15 -26.69
C LYS A 2 6.25 -11.17 -25.82
N LEU A 3 7.19 -10.42 -26.42
CA LEU A 3 8.23 -9.65 -25.73
C LEU A 3 7.88 -8.18 -25.45
N LYS A 4 6.88 -7.60 -26.13
CA LYS A 4 6.56 -6.17 -26.01
C LYS A 4 5.64 -5.89 -24.81
N THR A 5 4.62 -6.73 -24.62
CA THR A 5 3.67 -6.61 -23.49
C THR A 5 4.32 -6.93 -22.15
N SER A 6 5.30 -7.85 -22.11
CA SER A 6 6.04 -8.16 -20.87
C SER A 6 6.77 -6.93 -20.35
N ARG A 7 7.45 -6.15 -21.21
CA ARG A 7 8.20 -4.96 -20.78
C ARG A 7 7.32 -3.87 -20.17
N VAL A 8 6.13 -3.64 -20.72
CA VAL A 8 5.20 -2.61 -20.20
C VAL A 8 4.63 -3.04 -18.84
N ILE A 9 4.24 -4.31 -18.71
CA ILE A 9 3.74 -4.86 -17.43
C ILE A 9 4.89 -4.95 -16.41
N ASP A 10 6.13 -5.17 -16.84
CA ASP A 10 7.32 -5.19 -15.99
C ASP A 10 7.75 -3.80 -15.53
N PHE A 11 7.50 -2.77 -16.34
CA PHE A 11 7.69 -1.37 -15.95
C PHE A 11 6.60 -0.92 -14.96
N PHE A 12 5.33 -1.23 -15.26
CA PHE A 12 4.20 -0.84 -14.43
C PHE A 12 4.20 -1.63 -13.11
N LEU A 13 4.21 -2.96 -13.13
CA LEU A 13 4.06 -3.78 -11.93
C LEU A 13 5.39 -4.21 -11.27
N LEU A 14 6.49 -3.51 -11.56
CA LEU A 14 7.87 -3.85 -11.18
C LEU A 14 8.39 -5.18 -11.76
N GLN A 15 9.69 -5.24 -12.04
CA GLN A 15 10.32 -6.43 -12.61
C GLN A 15 10.25 -7.61 -11.64
N LYS A 16 10.05 -8.84 -12.14
CA LYS A 16 10.00 -10.04 -11.30
C LYS A 16 11.31 -10.24 -10.51
N ASP A 17 12.41 -9.85 -11.12
CA ASP A 17 13.75 -9.94 -10.54
C ASP A 17 13.96 -8.98 -9.36
N PHE A 18 13.18 -7.90 -9.29
CA PHE A 18 13.20 -7.02 -8.12
C PHE A 18 12.64 -7.74 -6.90
N TYR A 19 11.50 -8.42 -7.07
CA TYR A 19 10.85 -9.16 -5.99
C TYR A 19 11.65 -10.38 -5.52
N SER A 20 12.34 -11.07 -6.43
CA SER A 20 13.16 -12.24 -6.06
C SER A 20 14.43 -11.88 -5.27
N LYS A 21 14.92 -10.64 -5.40
CA LYS A 21 16.09 -10.11 -4.69
C LYS A 21 15.78 -9.51 -3.31
N LEU A 22 14.53 -9.57 -2.84
CA LEU A 22 14.16 -9.09 -1.51
C LEU A 22 14.87 -9.90 -0.41
N ASN A 23 15.66 -9.20 0.40
CA ASN A 23 16.43 -9.76 1.50
C ASN A 23 15.55 -9.99 2.76
N ASP A 24 16.01 -10.85 3.67
CA ASP A 24 15.31 -11.23 4.90
C ASP A 24 15.68 -10.34 6.09
N LYS A 25 16.63 -9.41 5.93
CA LYS A 25 17.12 -8.54 7.01
C LYS A 25 16.00 -7.64 7.58
N ASN A 26 15.79 -7.70 8.90
CA ASN A 26 14.73 -6.94 9.60
C ASN A 26 14.98 -5.41 9.63
N MET A 27 16.22 -4.93 9.49
CA MET A 27 16.52 -3.50 9.61
C MET A 27 15.76 -2.62 8.61
N TRP A 28 15.73 -3.02 7.34
CA TRP A 28 15.00 -2.31 6.29
C TRP A 28 13.48 -2.40 6.43
N LEU A 29 12.99 -3.38 7.19
CA LEU A 29 11.57 -3.54 7.47
C LEU A 29 11.09 -2.40 8.39
N TYR A 30 11.80 -2.13 9.48
CA TYR A 30 11.41 -1.08 10.45
C TYR A 30 11.39 0.31 9.81
N ILE A 31 12.40 0.63 8.99
CA ILE A 31 12.45 1.89 8.25
C ILE A 31 11.25 1.99 7.31
N GLY A 32 10.92 0.91 6.60
CA GLY A 32 9.79 0.85 5.69
C GLY A 32 8.44 1.05 6.37
N ILE A 33 8.23 0.45 7.55
CA ILE A 33 7.02 0.62 8.36
C ILE A 33 6.82 2.09 8.72
N VAL A 34 7.87 2.77 9.20
CA VAL A 34 7.81 4.18 9.55
C VAL A 34 7.49 5.05 8.32
N LEU A 35 8.08 4.74 7.16
CA LEU A 35 7.80 5.47 5.92
C LEU A 35 6.34 5.34 5.46
N VAL A 36 5.76 4.13 5.54
CA VAL A 36 4.33 3.91 5.23
C VAL A 36 3.46 4.73 6.17
N GLY A 37 3.76 4.71 7.47
CA GLY A 37 3.05 5.49 8.46
C GLY A 37 3.10 7.00 8.22
N ILE A 38 4.29 7.55 7.90
CA ILE A 38 4.47 8.97 7.57
C ILE A 38 3.66 9.33 6.31
N ARG A 39 3.66 8.46 5.30
CA ARG A 39 2.87 8.63 4.08
C ARG A 39 1.38 8.70 4.41
N ASP A 40 0.85 7.72 5.16
CA ASP A 40 -0.59 7.63 5.41
C ASP A 40 -1.10 8.81 6.24
N VAL A 41 -0.39 9.13 7.32
CA VAL A 41 -0.71 10.31 8.14
C VAL A 41 -0.49 11.59 7.35
N GLY A 42 0.58 11.69 6.57
CA GLY A 42 0.89 12.87 5.75
C GLY A 42 -0.20 13.14 4.72
N LEU A 43 -0.59 12.12 3.94
CA LEU A 43 -1.69 12.22 2.98
C LEU A 43 -3.03 12.50 3.67
N GLY A 44 -3.27 11.92 4.84
CA GLY A 44 -4.47 12.19 5.63
C GLY A 44 -4.56 13.65 6.12
N VAL A 45 -3.47 14.19 6.67
CA VAL A 45 -3.37 15.60 7.10
C VAL A 45 -3.54 16.54 5.91
N LEU A 46 -2.91 16.22 4.79
CA LEU A 46 -3.08 16.95 3.54
C LEU A 46 -4.57 16.93 3.13
N GLY A 47 -5.21 15.76 3.07
CA GLY A 47 -6.62 15.62 2.72
C GLY A 47 -7.57 16.46 3.59
N LEU A 48 -7.28 16.59 4.89
CA LEU A 48 -8.03 17.48 5.78
C LEU A 48 -7.89 18.96 5.40
N SER A 49 -6.69 19.39 5.01
CA SER A 49 -6.42 20.79 4.64
C SER A 49 -7.19 21.22 3.38
N LEU A 50 -7.59 20.28 2.52
CA LEU A 50 -8.37 20.56 1.31
C LEU A 50 -9.89 20.53 1.51
N ALA A 51 -10.37 19.77 2.48
CA ALA A 51 -11.80 19.71 2.81
C ALA A 51 -12.21 20.98 3.60
N SER A 52 -12.81 21.94 2.90
CA SER A 52 -13.05 23.33 3.31
C SER A 52 -13.81 23.59 4.62
N ALA A 53 -13.52 24.77 5.19
CA ALA A 53 -14.25 25.64 6.15
C ALA A 53 -14.61 25.13 7.56
N ASP A 54 -15.20 23.95 7.72
CA ASP A 54 -15.82 23.52 8.99
C ASP A 54 -15.04 22.45 9.77
N LYS A 55 -13.84 22.09 9.31
CA LYS A 55 -12.99 21.10 9.99
C LYS A 55 -11.94 21.81 10.85
N PRO A 56 -11.59 21.25 12.03
CA PRO A 56 -10.60 21.86 12.92
C PRO A 56 -9.30 22.05 12.14
N ALA A 57 -8.89 23.30 11.98
CA ALA A 57 -7.58 23.61 11.42
C ALA A 57 -6.52 22.99 12.34
N ILE A 58 -5.71 22.06 11.81
CA ILE A 58 -4.62 21.47 12.58
C ILE A 58 -3.60 22.57 12.86
N VAL A 59 -3.59 23.07 14.09
CA VAL A 59 -2.57 24.02 14.54
C VAL A 59 -1.30 23.23 14.82
N PHE A 60 -0.24 23.49 14.06
CA PHE A 60 1.06 22.87 14.26
C PHE A 60 1.76 23.45 15.50
N ASN A 61 1.63 22.73 16.60
CA ASN A 61 2.32 22.94 17.87
C ASN A 61 3.17 21.70 18.18
N LEU A 62 4.15 21.82 19.08
CA LEU A 62 4.99 20.69 19.49
C LEU A 62 4.16 19.47 19.96
N LYS A 63 3.03 19.71 20.64
CA LYS A 63 2.10 18.67 21.08
C LYS A 63 1.40 17.96 19.90
N THR A 64 0.88 18.71 18.94
CA THR A 64 0.18 18.12 17.78
C THR A 64 1.17 17.39 16.86
N GLY A 65 2.38 17.95 16.68
CA GLY A 65 3.48 17.28 15.98
C GLY A 65 3.88 15.95 16.63
N ALA A 66 4.02 15.90 17.96
CA ALA A 66 4.34 14.67 18.68
C ALA A 66 3.25 13.59 18.51
N VAL A 67 1.97 13.97 18.57
CA VAL A 67 0.85 13.05 18.36
C VAL A 67 0.81 12.54 16.91
N LEU A 68 1.07 13.39 15.91
CA LEU A 68 1.13 12.98 14.51
C LEU A 68 2.27 12.00 14.23
N VAL A 69 3.45 12.21 14.84
CA VAL A 69 4.58 11.26 14.75
C VAL A 69 4.24 9.93 15.40
N ALA A 70 3.63 9.95 16.59
CA ALA A 70 3.18 8.73 17.26
C ALA A 70 2.11 7.99 16.45
N ALA A 71 1.15 8.73 15.89
CA ALA A 71 0.13 8.20 15.00
C ALA A 71 0.74 7.59 13.74
N ALA A 72 1.74 8.23 13.13
CA ALA A 72 2.44 7.69 11.97
C ALA A 72 3.10 6.34 12.28
N ILE A 73 3.82 6.23 13.40
CA ILE A 73 4.46 4.97 13.80
C ILE A 73 3.42 3.86 14.01
N LEU A 74 2.33 4.17 14.73
CA LEU A 74 1.27 3.20 15.02
C LEU A 74 0.49 2.79 13.77
N ILE A 75 0.06 3.75 12.96
CA ILE A 75 -0.69 3.52 11.72
C ILE A 75 0.17 2.71 10.74
N GLY A 76 1.43 3.08 10.54
CA GLY A 76 2.33 2.32 9.66
C GLY A 76 2.53 0.88 10.13
N LEU A 77 2.64 0.65 11.44
CA LEU A 77 2.75 -0.70 11.99
C LEU A 77 1.47 -1.50 11.78
N ILE A 78 0.32 -0.91 12.10
CA ILE A 78 -1.00 -1.54 11.93
C ILE A 78 -1.20 -1.85 10.45
N ASP A 79 -0.96 -0.90 9.55
CA ASP A 79 -1.15 -1.06 8.12
C ASP A 79 -0.32 -2.23 7.57
N VAL A 80 1.00 -2.20 7.78
CA VAL A 80 1.89 -3.24 7.24
C VAL A 80 1.57 -4.62 7.84
N VAL A 81 1.31 -4.71 9.14
CA VAL A 81 1.07 -6.00 9.83
C VAL A 81 -0.32 -6.55 9.50
N CYS A 82 -1.37 -5.73 9.60
CA CYS A 82 -2.74 -6.12 9.32
C CYS A 82 -2.98 -6.39 7.84
N PHE A 83 -2.19 -5.81 6.93
CA PHE A 83 -2.18 -6.24 5.54
C PHE A 83 -1.46 -7.59 5.38
N SER A 84 -0.21 -7.66 5.85
CA SER A 84 0.70 -8.75 5.46
C SER A 84 0.35 -10.08 6.09
N TYR A 85 -0.11 -10.09 7.34
CA TYR A 85 -0.36 -11.32 8.08
C TYR A 85 -1.55 -12.12 7.50
N PRO A 86 -2.74 -11.53 7.29
CA PRO A 86 -3.90 -12.25 6.76
C PRO A 86 -3.69 -12.68 5.30
N VAL A 87 -3.12 -11.80 4.48
CA VAL A 87 -2.80 -12.12 3.08
C VAL A 87 -1.80 -13.27 2.99
N PHE A 88 -0.77 -13.26 3.84
CA PHE A 88 0.19 -14.34 3.92
C PHE A 88 -0.46 -15.66 4.32
N ASP A 89 -1.23 -15.66 5.39
CA ASP A 89 -1.83 -16.88 5.95
C ASP A 89 -2.78 -17.54 4.94
N ILE A 90 -3.63 -16.74 4.29
CA ILE A 90 -4.57 -17.25 3.29
C ILE A 90 -3.83 -17.85 2.09
N ILE A 91 -2.81 -17.17 1.55
CA ILE A 91 -2.03 -17.68 0.41
C ILE A 91 -1.26 -18.94 0.80
N ASN A 92 -0.67 -18.95 1.99
CA ASN A 92 0.07 -20.10 2.50
C ASN A 92 -0.85 -21.31 2.70
N HIS A 93 -2.05 -21.09 3.23
CA HIS A 93 -3.07 -22.11 3.38
C HIS A 93 -3.51 -22.70 2.03
N PHE A 94 -3.78 -21.85 1.04
CA PHE A 94 -4.11 -22.32 -0.32
C PHE A 94 -2.96 -23.10 -0.97
N LYS A 95 -1.71 -22.66 -0.78
CA LYS A 95 -0.54 -23.36 -1.31
C LYS A 95 -0.36 -24.74 -0.69
N LYS A 96 -0.51 -24.86 0.64
CA LYS A 96 -0.42 -26.14 1.37
C LYS A 96 -1.50 -27.13 0.91
N ARG A 97 -2.73 -26.65 0.69
CA ARG A 97 -3.84 -27.47 0.19
C ARG A 97 -3.65 -27.94 -1.25
N SER A 98 -2.92 -27.19 -2.07
CA SER A 98 -2.65 -27.53 -3.48
C SER A 98 -1.66 -28.69 -3.68
N GLY A 99 -1.15 -29.33 -2.62
CA GLY A 99 -0.22 -30.46 -2.71
C GLY A 99 1.20 -30.12 -3.20
N ASN A 100 1.42 -28.88 -3.64
CA ASN A 100 2.74 -28.32 -3.96
C ASN A 100 3.48 -27.95 -2.67
N ASN A 101 3.84 -28.95 -1.87
CA ASN A 101 4.58 -28.83 -0.61
C ASN A 101 6.06 -28.42 -0.78
N SER A 102 6.40 -27.70 -1.84
CA SER A 102 7.68 -27.00 -1.94
C SER A 102 7.55 -25.58 -1.36
N MET A 103 7.44 -25.50 -0.02
CA MET A 103 8.22 -24.44 0.62
C MET A 103 9.69 -24.71 0.26
N PRO A 104 10.45 -23.72 -0.24
CA PRO A 104 11.87 -23.92 -0.48
C PRO A 104 12.49 -24.52 0.79
N VAL A 105 13.08 -25.71 0.66
CA VAL A 105 13.82 -26.38 1.73
C VAL A 105 14.88 -25.38 2.20
N GLY A 106 14.64 -24.71 3.35
CA GLY A 106 15.51 -23.68 3.91
C GLY A 106 14.89 -22.29 4.18
N THR A 107 13.68 -21.95 3.69
CA THR A 107 13.05 -20.66 4.06
C THR A 107 12.15 -20.81 5.28
N SER A 108 12.55 -20.19 6.39
CA SER A 108 11.71 -20.09 7.59
C SER A 108 10.42 -19.32 7.29
N TYR A 109 9.31 -19.70 7.94
CA TYR A 109 8.00 -19.02 7.88
C TYR A 109 8.14 -17.50 8.07
N THR A 110 9.01 -17.10 8.99
CA THR A 110 9.29 -15.70 9.31
C THR A 110 9.97 -14.96 8.16
N SER A 111 10.85 -15.61 7.39
CA SER A 111 11.55 -15.01 6.25
C SER A 111 10.57 -14.60 5.14
N ILE A 112 9.63 -15.49 4.80
CA ILE A 112 8.70 -15.23 3.70
C ILE A 112 7.66 -14.16 4.09
N LEU A 113 7.22 -14.14 5.35
CA LEU A 113 6.36 -13.08 5.89
C LEU A 113 7.06 -11.71 5.83
N THR A 114 8.33 -11.64 6.22
CA THR A 114 9.13 -10.41 6.11
C THR A 114 9.23 -9.93 4.66
N LYS A 115 9.34 -10.85 3.68
CA LYS A 115 9.31 -10.48 2.26
C LYS A 115 7.95 -9.93 1.83
N VAL A 116 6.85 -10.52 2.29
CA VAL A 116 5.48 -10.01 2.02
C VAL A 116 5.33 -8.58 2.52
N MET A 117 5.74 -8.32 3.77
CA MET A 117 5.71 -6.97 4.34
C MET A 117 6.55 -5.98 3.52
N LYS A 118 7.72 -6.40 3.05
CA LYS A 118 8.57 -5.55 2.19
C LYS A 118 7.95 -5.28 0.82
N VAL A 119 7.27 -6.25 0.22
CA VAL A 119 6.51 -6.02 -1.03
C VAL A 119 5.48 -4.93 -0.81
N TYR A 120 4.71 -5.03 0.27
CA TYR A 120 3.69 -4.04 0.61
C TYR A 120 4.28 -2.64 0.81
N ILE A 121 5.34 -2.52 1.62
CA ILE A 121 6.08 -1.27 1.87
C ILE A 121 6.59 -0.65 0.56
N VAL A 122 7.28 -1.44 -0.28
CA VAL A 122 7.88 -0.92 -1.51
C VAL A 122 6.82 -0.41 -2.48
N VAL A 123 5.72 -1.15 -2.63
CA VAL A 123 4.63 -0.73 -3.52
C VAL A 123 3.98 0.56 -3.00
N ASN A 124 3.78 0.69 -1.68
CA ASN A 124 3.30 1.95 -1.08
C ASN A 124 4.19 3.14 -1.43
N ILE A 125 5.51 2.99 -1.29
CA ILE A 125 6.47 4.07 -1.58
C ILE A 125 6.45 4.44 -3.07
N ILE A 126 6.40 3.46 -3.96
CA ILE A 126 6.43 3.68 -5.41
C ILE A 126 5.17 4.41 -5.89
N LEU A 127 4.03 4.17 -5.26
CA LEU A 127 2.77 4.83 -5.63
C LEU A 127 2.53 6.16 -4.95
N THR A 128 3.29 6.51 -3.90
CA THR A 128 3.18 7.80 -3.21
C THR A 128 3.21 9.01 -4.17
N PRO A 129 4.10 9.10 -5.17
CA PRO A 129 4.11 10.22 -6.11
C PRO A 129 2.79 10.37 -6.90
N LEU A 130 2.15 9.25 -7.26
CA LEU A 130 0.88 9.28 -7.99
C LEU A 130 -0.27 9.78 -7.09
N ASN A 131 -0.28 9.38 -5.82
CA ASN A 131 -1.26 9.88 -4.86
C ASN A 131 -1.06 11.38 -4.56
N LEU A 132 0.20 11.83 -4.50
CA LEU A 132 0.51 13.25 -4.36
C LEU A 132 0.06 14.07 -5.57
N LEU A 133 0.15 13.51 -6.78
CA LEU A 133 -0.42 14.14 -7.99
C LEU A 133 -1.94 14.27 -7.89
N GLY A 134 -2.65 13.25 -7.41
CA GLY A 134 -4.09 13.32 -7.16
C GLY A 134 -4.47 14.40 -6.13
N TYR A 135 -3.68 14.51 -5.06
CA TYR A 135 -3.85 15.59 -4.09
C TYR A 135 -3.63 16.97 -4.71
N TYR A 136 -2.58 17.11 -5.52
CA TYR A 136 -2.26 18.37 -6.20
C TYR A 136 -3.35 18.79 -7.20
N THR A 137 -3.94 17.86 -7.95
CA THR A 137 -5.07 18.15 -8.86
C THR A 137 -6.30 18.59 -8.09
N LEU A 138 -6.57 18.01 -6.91
CA LEU A 138 -7.64 18.46 -6.03
C LEU A 138 -7.35 19.84 -5.42
N TYR A 139 -6.09 20.18 -5.15
CA TYR A 139 -5.75 21.55 -4.74
C TYR A 139 -5.98 22.58 -5.86
N LEU A 140 -5.62 22.23 -7.10
CA LEU A 140 -5.85 23.09 -8.26
C LEU A 140 -7.34 23.24 -8.62
N SER A 141 -8.22 22.33 -8.19
CA SER A 141 -9.66 22.46 -8.46
C SER A 141 -10.27 23.71 -7.81
N ASN A 142 -9.65 24.24 -6.75
CA ASN A 142 -10.09 25.47 -6.08
C ASN A 142 -9.82 26.74 -6.91
N SER A 143 -8.86 26.71 -7.84
CA SER A 143 -8.46 27.87 -8.66
C SER A 143 -8.74 27.70 -10.15
N MET A 144 -8.90 26.47 -10.62
CA MET A 144 -9.19 26.12 -12.02
C MET A 144 -10.62 25.57 -12.18
N ASN A 145 -10.94 25.03 -13.37
CA ASN A 145 -12.23 24.39 -13.60
C ASN A 145 -12.41 23.16 -12.68
N TRP A 146 -13.22 23.34 -11.64
CA TRP A 146 -13.50 22.34 -10.61
C TRP A 146 -13.89 20.98 -11.18
N LEU A 147 -14.82 20.95 -12.15
CA LEU A 147 -15.34 19.70 -12.72
C LEU A 147 -14.24 18.90 -13.43
N THR A 148 -13.41 19.59 -14.22
CA THR A 148 -12.31 18.96 -14.96
C THR A 148 -11.26 18.40 -14.00
N MET A 149 -10.89 19.15 -12.96
CA MET A 149 -9.89 18.70 -11.99
C MET A 149 -10.39 17.53 -11.15
N MET A 150 -11.67 17.54 -10.73
CA MET A 150 -12.28 16.40 -10.03
C MET A 150 -12.28 15.13 -10.88
N TYR A 151 -12.55 15.25 -12.19
CA TYR A 151 -12.47 14.11 -13.11
C TYR A 151 -11.04 13.56 -13.21
N ILE A 152 -10.04 14.44 -13.34
CA ILE A 152 -8.63 14.05 -13.38
C ILE A 152 -8.22 13.34 -12.09
N THR A 153 -8.57 13.90 -10.92
CA THR A 153 -8.29 13.29 -9.62
C THR A 153 -8.91 11.89 -9.51
N ALA A 154 -10.18 11.73 -9.87
CA ALA A 154 -10.86 10.43 -9.83
C ALA A 154 -10.18 9.39 -10.73
N VAL A 155 -9.75 9.78 -11.93
CA VAL A 155 -9.01 8.88 -12.84
C VAL A 155 -7.66 8.50 -12.25
N LEU A 156 -6.91 9.45 -11.66
CA LEU A 156 -5.63 9.18 -11.01
C LEU A 156 -5.77 8.21 -9.84
N ASP A 157 -6.79 8.40 -8.99
CA ASP A 157 -7.05 7.54 -7.83
C ASP A 157 -7.42 6.12 -8.24
N ILE A 158 -8.26 5.95 -9.27
CA ILE A 158 -8.60 4.64 -9.82
C ILE A 158 -7.34 3.96 -10.36
N ILE A 159 -6.53 4.66 -11.16
CA ILE A 159 -5.29 4.10 -11.73
C ILE A 159 -4.33 3.71 -10.60
N ALA A 160 -4.15 4.58 -9.60
CA ALA A 160 -3.30 4.31 -8.45
C ALA A 160 -3.77 3.07 -7.69
N TYR A 161 -5.07 2.94 -7.44
CA TYR A 161 -5.62 1.81 -6.71
C TYR A 161 -5.45 0.49 -7.45
N PHE A 162 -5.72 0.44 -8.75
CA PHE A 162 -5.50 -0.76 -9.56
C PHE A 162 -4.02 -1.11 -9.70
N TRP A 163 -3.16 -0.09 -9.85
CA TRP A 163 -1.71 -0.27 -9.90
C TRP A 163 -1.20 -0.86 -8.58
N PHE A 164 -1.62 -0.31 -7.44
CA PHE A 164 -1.22 -0.75 -6.11
C PHE A 164 -1.47 -2.26 -5.92
N ASN A 165 -2.73 -2.66 -6.11
CA ASN A 165 -3.17 -4.03 -5.94
C ASN A 165 -2.50 -4.97 -6.95
N GLY A 166 -2.31 -4.51 -8.19
CA GLY A 166 -1.63 -5.27 -9.23
C GLY A 166 -0.16 -5.55 -8.91
N ALA A 167 0.56 -4.55 -8.39
CA ALA A 167 1.97 -4.66 -8.05
C ALA A 167 2.18 -5.61 -6.86
N ILE A 168 1.35 -5.49 -5.81
CA ILE A 168 1.38 -6.42 -4.68
C ILE A 168 1.07 -7.84 -5.14
N THR A 169 -0.01 -8.03 -5.91
CA THR A 169 -0.40 -9.35 -6.44
C THR A 169 0.75 -10.01 -7.19
N ARG A 170 1.46 -9.24 -8.01
CA ARG A 170 2.62 -9.73 -8.75
C ARG A 170 3.76 -10.11 -7.82
N GLY A 171 4.08 -9.26 -6.83
CA GLY A 171 5.09 -9.55 -5.81
C GLY A 171 4.78 -10.85 -5.06
N LEU A 172 3.55 -11.03 -4.61
CA LEU A 172 3.08 -12.25 -3.94
C LEU A 172 3.17 -13.48 -4.87
N CYS A 173 2.72 -13.38 -6.12
CA CYS A 173 2.83 -14.48 -7.07
C CYS A 173 4.28 -14.94 -7.28
N VAL A 174 5.23 -13.99 -7.30
CA VAL A 174 6.67 -14.29 -7.43
C VAL A 174 7.22 -14.93 -6.15
N LEU A 175 6.90 -14.38 -4.98
CA LEU A 175 7.36 -14.90 -3.69
C LEU A 175 6.87 -16.32 -3.41
N PHE A 176 5.59 -16.59 -3.69
CA PHE A 176 4.98 -17.91 -3.43
C PHE A 176 5.16 -18.92 -4.56
N LYS A 177 5.70 -18.48 -5.72
CA LYS A 177 5.80 -19.26 -6.97
C LYS A 177 4.44 -19.82 -7.41
N LEU A 178 3.40 -18.98 -7.38
CA LEU A 178 2.04 -19.39 -7.71
C LEU A 178 1.84 -19.57 -9.23
N PRO A 179 1.01 -20.55 -9.66
CA PRO A 179 0.69 -20.72 -11.07
C PRO A 179 -0.10 -19.52 -11.61
N SER A 180 -0.05 -19.28 -12.93
CA SER A 180 -0.73 -18.16 -13.57
C SER A 180 -2.24 -18.14 -13.33
N GLY A 181 -2.89 -19.31 -13.21
CA GLY A 181 -4.32 -19.43 -12.93
C GLY A 181 -4.73 -18.88 -11.55
N ALA A 182 -3.83 -18.92 -10.56
CA ALA A 182 -4.12 -18.41 -9.21
C ALA A 182 -4.02 -16.88 -9.11
N ARG A 183 -3.45 -16.19 -10.12
CA ARG A 183 -3.18 -14.75 -10.06
C ARG A 183 -4.45 -13.92 -9.89
N SER A 184 -5.55 -14.31 -10.54
CA SER A 184 -6.83 -13.59 -10.43
C SER A 184 -7.40 -13.68 -9.01
N LEU A 185 -7.27 -14.83 -8.36
CA LEU A 185 -7.74 -15.03 -6.98
C LEU A 185 -6.90 -14.23 -6.00
N VAL A 186 -5.58 -14.23 -6.16
CA VAL A 186 -4.68 -13.41 -5.34
C VAL A 186 -4.99 -11.92 -5.54
N PHE A 187 -5.27 -11.49 -6.78
CA PHE A 187 -5.68 -10.12 -7.04
C PHE A 187 -6.96 -9.74 -6.30
N MET A 188 -8.00 -10.56 -6.40
CA MET A 188 -9.27 -10.33 -5.69
C MET A 188 -9.07 -10.26 -4.17
N LEU A 189 -8.25 -11.16 -3.63
CA LEU A 189 -7.93 -11.17 -2.20
C LEU A 189 -7.20 -9.90 -1.77
N VAL A 190 -6.15 -9.51 -2.50
CA VAL A 190 -5.38 -8.29 -2.21
C VAL A 190 -6.26 -7.06 -2.34
N PHE A 191 -7.06 -6.97 -3.40
CA PHE A 191 -7.96 -5.86 -3.67
C PHE A 191 -8.99 -5.69 -2.55
N LEU A 192 -9.69 -6.78 -2.19
CA LEU A 192 -10.73 -6.74 -1.15
C LEU A 192 -10.14 -6.44 0.22
N TRP A 193 -9.02 -7.09 0.57
CA TRP A 193 -8.38 -6.85 1.86
C TRP A 193 -7.85 -5.42 1.98
N ASN A 194 -7.27 -4.89 0.92
CA ASN A 194 -6.78 -3.52 0.90
C ASN A 194 -7.93 -2.50 0.99
N ALA A 195 -9.08 -2.76 0.36
CA ALA A 195 -10.27 -1.92 0.50
C ALA A 195 -10.73 -1.85 1.97
N LEU A 196 -10.88 -3.00 2.62
CA LEU A 196 -11.30 -3.07 4.03
C LEU A 196 -10.29 -2.39 4.97
N LEU A 197 -9.00 -2.62 4.75
CA LEU A 197 -7.94 -2.02 5.57
C LEU A 197 -7.88 -0.50 5.39
N SER A 198 -8.02 0.00 4.16
CA SER A 198 -8.05 1.43 3.86
C SER A 198 -9.20 2.13 4.59
N GLU A 199 -10.40 1.56 4.59
CA GLU A 199 -11.55 2.10 5.33
C GLU A 199 -11.32 2.09 6.85
N ALA A 200 -10.79 0.98 7.38
CA ALA A 200 -10.48 0.86 8.79
C ALA A 200 -9.43 1.89 9.25
N LEU A 201 -8.38 2.12 8.44
CA LEU A 201 -7.35 3.11 8.72
C LEU A 201 -7.88 4.54 8.61
N ALA A 202 -8.74 4.83 7.64
CA ALA A 202 -9.38 6.14 7.51
C ALA A 202 -10.23 6.48 8.76
N LEU A 203 -11.01 5.51 9.26
CA LEU A 203 -11.76 5.65 10.50
C LEU A 203 -10.84 5.87 11.70
N LEU A 204 -9.80 5.04 11.86
CA LEU A 204 -8.84 5.17 12.96
C LEU A 204 -8.18 6.55 12.95
N PHE A 205 -7.73 7.01 11.77
CA PHE A 205 -7.13 8.32 11.61
C PHE A 205 -8.11 9.46 11.94
N SER A 206 -9.38 9.36 11.51
CA SER A 206 -10.41 10.35 11.85
C SER A 206 -10.63 10.48 13.36
N MET A 207 -10.56 9.37 14.11
CA MET A 207 -10.68 9.38 15.58
C MET A 207 -9.47 10.03 16.24
N VAL A 208 -8.27 9.85 15.68
CA VAL A 208 -7.05 10.53 16.16
C VAL A 208 -7.16 12.05 15.94
N ILE A 209 -7.62 12.47 14.77
CA ILE A 209 -7.82 13.89 14.43
C ILE A 209 -8.82 14.55 15.37
N HIS A 210 -9.94 13.90 15.69
CA HIS A 210 -10.94 14.49 16.59
C HIS A 210 -10.39 14.72 18.02
N ARG A 211 -9.29 14.06 18.40
CA ARG A 211 -8.65 14.25 19.71
C ARG A 211 -7.50 15.27 19.70
N LEU A 212 -7.16 15.80 18.53
CA LEU A 212 -6.14 16.83 18.32
C LEU A 212 -6.75 18.23 18.43
#